data_AF-A0A8C8SA11-F1
#
_entry.id   AF-A0A8C8SA11-F1
#
_cell.length_a   1.000
_cell.length_b   1.000
_cell.length_c   1.000
_cell.angle_alpha   90.00
_cell.angle_beta   90.00
_cell.angle_gamma   90.00
#
_symmetry.space_group_name_H-M   'P 1'
#
loop_
_entity.id
_entity.type
_entity.pdbx_description
1 polymer ?
#
loop_
_entity_poly.entity_id
_entity_poly.type
_entity_poly.pdbx_seq_one_letter_code
_entity_poly.pdbx_strand_id
1 'polypeptide(L)'
;INGQTVACSSGCQAIIDTGTSLLAGSYTGISNIQSYIGGSDGSVRISCSSVSSLPDIIFNINGIDFPLPASAYILEVSVLLRKHYWFRGGLE
;
A
#
# COMPACT_ATOMS: atom_id res chain seq x y z
N ILE A 1 4.43 1.67 -12.80
CA ILE A 1 2.95 1.60 -12.87
C ILE A 1 2.52 2.02 -14.27
N ASN A 2 1.75 1.21 -15.01
CA ASN A 2 1.35 1.53 -16.40
C ASN A 2 2.52 1.96 -17.32
N GLY A 3 3.67 1.32 -17.18
CA GLY A 3 4.90 1.66 -17.91
C GLY A 3 5.60 2.96 -17.48
N GLN A 4 5.07 3.69 -16.48
CA GLN A 4 5.68 4.89 -15.92
C GLN A 4 6.45 4.59 -14.64
N THR A 5 7.64 5.18 -14.52
CA THR A 5 8.47 5.16 -13.31
C THR A 5 7.97 6.20 -12.32
N VAL A 6 7.31 5.76 -11.25
CA VAL A 6 6.63 6.65 -10.28
C VAL A 6 7.47 6.94 -9.03
N ALA A 7 8.49 6.11 -8.77
CA ALA A 7 9.43 6.23 -7.66
C ALA A 7 10.76 5.58 -8.06
N CYS A 8 11.84 5.87 -7.32
CA CYS A 8 13.13 5.18 -7.48
C CYS A 8 13.73 5.30 -8.90
N SER A 9 13.61 6.46 -9.55
CA SER A 9 13.99 6.64 -10.96
C SER A 9 15.48 6.47 -11.26
N SER A 10 16.36 6.79 -10.30
CA SER A 10 17.80 6.58 -10.39
C SER A 10 18.26 5.29 -9.71
N GLY A 11 17.34 4.38 -9.39
CA GLY A 11 17.59 3.27 -8.48
C GLY A 11 17.59 3.72 -7.01
N CYS A 12 17.44 2.75 -6.12
CA CYS A 12 17.35 2.94 -4.68
C CYS A 12 17.67 1.62 -3.96
N GLN A 13 17.90 1.70 -2.66
CA GLN A 13 18.07 0.52 -1.81
C GLN A 13 16.71 0.01 -1.34
N ALA A 14 16.61 -1.31 -1.16
CA ALA A 14 15.47 -1.98 -0.58
C ALA A 14 15.95 -3.05 0.40
N ILE A 15 15.12 -3.38 1.39
CA ILE A 15 15.36 -4.46 2.36
C ILE A 15 14.19 -5.44 2.25
N ILE A 16 14.48 -6.73 2.24
CA ILE A 16 13.47 -7.78 2.36
C ILE A 16 13.32 -8.07 3.86
N ASP A 17 12.32 -7.45 4.48
CA ASP A 17 12.11 -7.49 5.92
C ASP A 17 10.79 -8.17 6.28
N THR A 18 10.87 -9.43 6.74
CA THR A 18 9.69 -10.19 7.17
C THR A 18 9.04 -9.65 8.44
N GLY A 19 9.70 -8.74 9.17
CA GLY A 19 9.18 -8.08 10.37
C GLY A 19 8.30 -6.86 10.07
N THR A 20 8.32 -6.34 8.84
CA THR A 20 7.53 -5.17 8.44
C THR A 20 6.25 -5.58 7.71
N SER A 21 5.10 -5.13 8.20
CA SER A 21 3.79 -5.54 7.66
C SER A 21 3.39 -4.88 6.34
N LEU A 22 3.93 -3.69 6.05
CA LEU A 22 3.52 -2.85 4.90
C LEU A 22 4.71 -2.55 3.99
N LEU A 23 4.42 -2.20 2.73
CA LEU A 23 5.43 -1.57 1.88
C LEU A 23 5.78 -0.19 2.41
N ALA A 24 7.03 0.00 2.80
CA ALA A 24 7.57 1.26 3.29
C ALA A 24 8.57 1.84 2.29
N GLY A 25 8.64 3.17 2.21
CA GLY A 25 9.52 3.88 1.30
C GLY A 25 9.61 5.36 1.63
N SER A 26 10.33 6.14 0.81
CA SER A 26 10.39 7.58 0.97
C SER A 26 9.01 8.22 0.82
N TYR A 27 8.76 9.30 1.57
CA TYR A 27 7.47 10.01 1.55
C TYR A 27 7.04 10.35 0.11
N THR A 28 7.94 10.93 -0.68
CA THR A 28 7.68 11.29 -2.08
C THR A 28 7.34 10.07 -2.94
N GLY A 29 8.08 8.96 -2.77
CA GLY A 29 7.84 7.74 -3.54
C GLY A 29 6.47 7.13 -3.22
N ILE A 30 6.14 7.02 -1.94
CA ILE A 30 4.84 6.51 -1.49
C ILE A 30 3.71 7.45 -1.93
N SER A 31 3.85 8.77 -1.75
CA SER A 31 2.84 9.75 -2.18
C SER A 31 2.55 9.70 -3.69
N ASN A 32 3.59 9.54 -4.51
CA ASN A 32 3.43 9.33 -5.94
C ASN A 32 2.65 8.06 -6.23
N ILE A 33 3.01 6.92 -5.62
CA ILE A 33 2.28 5.66 -5.79
C ILE A 33 0.81 5.81 -5.38
N GLN A 34 0.54 6.43 -4.23
CA GLN A 34 -0.81 6.67 -3.73
C GLN A 34 -1.65 7.49 -4.71
N SER A 35 -1.06 8.52 -5.33
CA SER A 35 -1.74 9.35 -6.34
C SER A 35 -2.19 8.53 -7.57
N TYR A 36 -1.43 7.49 -7.95
CA TYR A 36 -1.80 6.60 -9.08
C TYR A 36 -2.91 5.62 -8.74
N ILE A 37 -3.08 5.27 -7.46
CA ILE A 37 -4.09 4.29 -7.00
C ILE A 37 -5.33 4.97 -6.41
N GLY A 38 -5.46 6.29 -6.57
CA GLY A 38 -6.63 7.07 -6.13
C GLY A 38 -6.62 7.45 -4.64
N GLY A 39 -5.47 7.42 -4.00
CA GLY A 39 -5.29 7.89 -2.61
C GLY A 39 -4.96 9.38 -2.51
N SER A 40 -5.33 10.01 -1.39
CA SER A 40 -4.99 11.40 -1.06
C SER A 40 -4.50 11.52 0.39
N ASP A 41 -3.52 12.39 0.61
CA ASP A 41 -3.08 12.88 1.93
C ASP A 41 -2.79 11.80 2.99
N GLY A 42 -1.97 10.80 2.64
CA GLY A 42 -1.44 9.82 3.60
C GLY A 42 -2.47 8.79 4.08
N SER A 43 -3.70 8.80 3.54
CA SER A 43 -4.67 7.73 3.74
C SER A 43 -5.23 7.26 2.40
N VAL A 44 -4.96 6.01 2.03
CA VAL A 44 -5.55 5.39 0.83
C VAL A 44 -6.69 4.49 1.28
N ARG A 45 -7.83 5.11 1.59
CA ARG A 45 -9.09 4.38 1.66
C ARG A 45 -9.71 4.41 0.28
N ILE A 46 -9.59 3.31 -0.43
CA ILE A 46 -10.23 3.11 -1.73
C ILE A 46 -11.42 2.16 -1.59
N SER A 47 -12.31 2.17 -2.58
CA SER A 47 -13.41 1.21 -2.61
C SER A 47 -12.88 -0.21 -2.85
N CYS A 48 -13.41 -1.20 -2.13
CA CYS A 48 -13.09 -2.61 -2.42
C CYS A 48 -13.52 -3.00 -3.86
N SER A 49 -14.55 -2.34 -4.40
CA SER A 49 -15.01 -2.56 -5.76
C SER A 49 -14.05 -2.04 -6.84
N SER A 50 -13.10 -1.14 -6.51
CA SER A 50 -12.15 -0.61 -7.49
C SER A 50 -10.86 -1.42 -7.60
N VAL A 51 -10.64 -2.42 -6.72
CA VAL A 51 -9.38 -3.18 -6.67
C VAL A 51 -9.06 -3.85 -8.01
N SER A 52 -10.06 -4.42 -8.68
CA SER A 52 -9.86 -5.09 -9.98
C SER A 52 -9.51 -4.12 -11.12
N SER A 53 -9.67 -2.81 -10.92
CA SER A 53 -9.34 -1.77 -11.91
C SER A 53 -7.99 -1.10 -11.65
N LEU A 54 -7.35 -1.42 -10.52
CA LEU A 54 -6.07 -0.81 -10.17
C LEU A 54 -4.91 -1.48 -10.92
N PRO A 55 -3.88 -0.71 -11.28
CA PRO A 55 -2.75 -1.23 -12.04
C PRO A 55 -1.79 -2.03 -11.15
N ASP A 56 -1.00 -2.91 -11.76
CA ASP A 56 0.10 -3.55 -11.05
C ASP A 56 1.21 -2.52 -10.71
N ILE A 57 1.81 -2.70 -9.54
CA ILE A 57 3.07 -2.03 -9.19
C ILE A 57 4.20 -2.96 -9.61
N ILE A 58 5.05 -2.51 -10.54
CA ILE A 58 6.20 -3.29 -10.98
C ILE A 58 7.43 -2.86 -10.17
N PHE A 59 8.04 -3.79 -9.44
CA PHE A 59 9.36 -3.62 -8.86
C PHE A 59 10.39 -4.18 -9.83
N ASN A 60 11.27 -3.34 -10.36
CA ASN A 60 12.42 -3.82 -11.11
C ASN A 60 13.59 -4.05 -10.15
N ILE A 61 14.05 -5.30 -10.03
CA ILE A 61 15.19 -5.67 -9.19
C ILE A 61 16.20 -6.34 -10.11
N ASN A 62 17.35 -5.67 -10.30
CA ASN A 62 18.43 -6.15 -11.16
C ASN A 62 17.97 -6.49 -12.60
N GLY A 63 17.12 -5.63 -13.19
CA GLY A 63 16.60 -5.81 -14.54
C GLY A 63 15.46 -6.81 -14.67
N ILE A 64 15.05 -7.46 -13.58
CA ILE A 64 13.91 -8.39 -13.56
C ILE A 64 12.69 -7.69 -12.98
N ASP A 65 11.56 -7.78 -13.68
CA ASP A 65 10.29 -7.23 -13.25
C ASP A 65 9.55 -8.19 -12.32
N PHE A 66 9.18 -7.68 -11.14
CA PHE A 66 8.34 -8.35 -10.14
C PHE A 66 7.01 -7.61 -10.07
N PRO A 67 5.97 -8.06 -10.80
CA PRO A 67 4.65 -7.46 -10.72
C PRO A 67 4.00 -7.75 -9.38
N LEU A 68 3.54 -6.70 -8.71
CA LEU A 68 2.75 -6.76 -7.50
C LEU A 68 1.30 -6.38 -7.85
N PRO A 69 0.37 -7.35 -7.89
CA PRO A 69 -1.01 -7.09 -8.25
C PRO A 69 -1.74 -6.31 -7.16
N ALA A 70 -2.83 -5.64 -7.52
CA ALA A 70 -3.65 -4.86 -6.60
C ALA A 70 -4.14 -5.66 -5.38
N SER A 71 -4.44 -6.95 -5.56
CA SER A 71 -4.82 -7.86 -4.48
C SER A 71 -3.73 -8.07 -3.42
N ALA A 72 -2.46 -7.76 -3.74
CA ALA A 72 -1.33 -7.92 -2.82
C ALA A 72 -0.95 -6.61 -2.10
N TYR A 73 -1.22 -5.43 -2.68
CA TYR A 73 -0.91 -4.14 -2.05
C TYR A 73 -2.13 -3.39 -1.49
N ILE A 74 -3.35 -3.88 -1.74
CA ILE A 74 -4.58 -3.40 -1.09
C ILE A 74 -4.97 -4.35 0.03
N LEU A 75 -5.14 -3.80 1.23
CA LEU A 75 -5.61 -4.54 2.39
C LEU A 75 -7.11 -4.33 2.59
N GLU A 76 -7.87 -5.42 2.59
CA GLU A 76 -9.27 -5.40 3.01
C GLU A 76 -9.35 -5.39 4.54
N VAL A 77 -9.65 -4.22 5.10
CA VAL A 77 -9.81 -4.07 6.56
C VAL A 77 -11.30 -4.15 6.90
N SER A 78 -11.72 -5.32 7.40
CA SER A 78 -13.04 -5.46 8.01
C SER A 78 -13.06 -4.77 9.38
N VAL A 79 -13.63 -3.56 9.43
CA VAL A 79 -13.88 -2.89 10.71
C VAL A 79 -15.06 -3.59 11.39
N LEU A 80 -14.77 -4.56 12.26
CA LEU A 80 -15.77 -5.27 13.07
C LEU A 80 -16.48 -4.38 14.13
N LEU A 81 -16.37 -3.06 14.05
CA LEU A 81 -17.05 -2.12 14.94
C LEU A 81 -18.43 -1.71 14.40
N ARG A 82 -19.26 -2.71 14.10
CA ARG A 82 -20.72 -2.58 14.32
C ARG A 82 -21.20 -3.55 15.39
N LYS A 83 -20.50 -3.58 16.52
CA LYS A 83 -21.15 -3.74 17.82
C LYS A 83 -20.54 -2.73 18.78
N HIS A 84 -21.37 -1.83 19.28
CA HIS A 84 -21.05 -1.07 20.49
C HIS A 84 -20.83 -2.07 21.61
N TYR A 85 -19.57 -2.36 21.93
CA TYR A 85 -19.19 -2.91 23.22
C TYR A 85 -18.37 -1.85 23.94
N TRP A 86 -19.07 -1.08 24.77
CA TRP A 86 -18.45 -0.43 25.92
C TRP A 86 -18.05 -1.55 26.89
N PHE A 87 -16.76 -1.79 27.06
CA PHE A 87 -16.27 -2.39 28.30
C PHE A 87 -15.59 -1.31 29.13
N ARG A 88 -16.25 -1.01 30.24
CA ARG A 88 -15.78 -0.22 31.36
C ARG A 88 -14.83 -1.10 32.21
N GLY A 89 -13.75 -0.50 32.71
CA GLY A 89 -12.92 -1.01 33.81
C GLY A 89 -11.51 -1.33 33.36
N GLY A 90 -10.44 -0.85 33.99
CA GLY A 90 -10.26 -0.04 35.19
C GLY A 90 -8.76 0.22 35.36
N LEU A 91 -8.38 1.22 36.14
CA LEU A 91 -7.00 1.51 36.50
C LEU A 91 -6.40 0.35 37.32
N GLU A 92 -5.34 -0.26 36.80
CA GLU A 92 -4.05 -0.63 37.43
C GLU A 92 -3.18 -1.38 36.42
#